data_AF-A0A2V9QE18-F1
#
_entry.id   AF-A0A2V9QE18-F1
#
_cell.length_a   1.000
_cell.length_b   1.000
_cell.length_c   1.000
_cell.angle_alpha   90.00
_cell.angle_beta   90.00
_cell.angle_gamma   90.00
#
_symmetry.space_group_name_H-M   'P 1'
#
loop_
_entity.id
_entity.type
_entity.pdbx_description
1 polymer ?
#
loop_
_entity_poly.entity_id
_entity_poly.type
_entity_poly.pdbx_seq_one_letter_code
_entity_poly.pdbx_strand_id
1 'polypeptide(L)'
;MSNDETPKGRPLALDRNATSASPTEPAFVARPKGAPVYYGFAVLEDVSADGFTFGAITDFEAEPADAGDAFVIAPDGSRAGLVWEVSATKHIEEVQPFEPERWGVWAVSFPYPMDNRENARKNLIAVLPDLKTRWEEWRQ
;
A
#
# COMPACT_ATOMS: atom_id res chain seq x y z
N MET A 1 2.06 -36.27 13.80
CA MET A 1 1.69 -35.51 12.58
C MET A 1 2.20 -34.11 12.82
N SER A 2 3.29 -33.74 12.14
CA SER A 2 3.85 -32.38 12.24
C SER A 2 3.04 -31.50 11.31
N ASN A 3 2.20 -30.62 11.87
CA ASN A 3 1.62 -29.51 11.12
C ASN A 3 2.74 -28.49 10.91
N ASP A 4 3.53 -28.67 9.85
CA ASP A 4 4.28 -27.58 9.23
C ASP A 4 3.28 -26.64 8.55
N GLU A 5 2.47 -25.94 9.35
CA GLU A 5 1.74 -24.76 8.87
C GLU A 5 2.73 -23.60 8.86
N THR A 6 3.69 -23.66 7.93
CA THR A 6 4.45 -22.46 7.57
C THR A 6 3.40 -21.42 7.14
N PRO A 7 3.36 -20.21 7.75
CA PRO A 7 2.44 -19.18 7.32
C PRO A 7 2.66 -18.96 5.82
N LYS A 8 1.65 -19.27 5.00
CA LYS A 8 1.71 -18.94 3.57
C LYS A 8 1.63 -17.43 3.47
N GLY A 9 2.74 -16.81 3.08
CA GLY A 9 2.72 -15.39 2.70
C GLY A 9 1.74 -15.17 1.55
N ARG A 10 1.16 -13.97 1.47
CA ARG A 10 0.34 -13.57 0.33
C ARG A 10 1.23 -13.22 -0.86
N PRO A 11 0.74 -13.36 -2.11
CA PRO A 11 1.52 -12.96 -3.27
C PRO A 11 1.82 -11.45 -3.26
N LEU A 12 2.97 -11.05 -3.81
CA LEU A 12 3.43 -9.66 -3.84
C LEU A 12 3.13 -8.99 -5.18
N ALA A 13 2.55 -7.80 -5.14
CA ALA A 13 2.28 -6.98 -6.32
C ALA A 13 3.55 -6.19 -6.70
N LEU A 14 4.34 -6.72 -7.61
CA LEU A 14 5.63 -6.13 -8.01
C LEU A 14 5.52 -5.30 -9.28
N ASP A 15 6.21 -4.15 -9.31
CA ASP A 15 6.47 -3.43 -10.55
C ASP A 15 7.55 -4.19 -11.35
N ARG A 16 7.12 -4.81 -12.45
CA ARG A 16 8.02 -5.60 -13.32
C ARG A 16 9.05 -4.76 -14.07
N ASN A 17 8.84 -3.45 -14.15
CA ASN A 17 9.75 -2.51 -14.81
C ASN A 17 10.70 -1.82 -13.82
N ALA A 18 10.52 -2.03 -12.51
CA ALA A 18 11.40 -1.45 -11.51
C ALA A 18 12.81 -2.04 -11.58
N THR A 19 13.81 -1.15 -11.61
CA THR A 19 15.22 -1.53 -11.69
C THR A 19 15.80 -1.69 -10.29
N SER A 20 16.43 -2.82 -10.02
CA SER A 20 17.12 -3.05 -8.75
C SER A 20 18.51 -2.43 -8.74
N ALA A 21 18.96 -1.98 -7.57
CA ALA A 21 20.36 -1.62 -7.33
C ALA A 21 21.28 -2.84 -7.20
N SER A 22 20.70 -4.04 -7.05
CA SER A 22 21.40 -5.31 -6.93
C SER A 22 21.13 -6.17 -8.17
N PRO A 23 22.14 -6.90 -8.68
CA PRO A 23 21.93 -7.85 -9.77
C PRO A 23 21.16 -9.11 -9.34
N THR A 24 21.04 -9.37 -8.03
CA THR A 24 20.48 -10.63 -7.48
C THR A 24 19.23 -10.45 -6.64
N GLU A 25 18.92 -9.23 -6.21
CA GLU A 25 17.77 -8.96 -5.34
C GLU A 25 16.73 -8.13 -6.09
N PRO A 26 15.43 -8.29 -5.77
CA PRO A 26 14.37 -7.49 -6.39
C PRO A 26 14.45 -6.03 -5.95
N ALA A 27 13.84 -5.13 -6.72
CA ALA A 27 13.91 -3.67 -6.53
C ALA A 27 13.35 -3.18 -5.18
N PHE A 28 12.41 -3.90 -4.57
CA PHE A 28 11.88 -3.56 -3.25
C PHE A 28 12.83 -3.95 -2.10
N VAL A 29 13.77 -4.87 -2.34
CA VAL A 29 14.85 -5.24 -1.39
C VAL A 29 16.06 -4.34 -1.63
N ALA A 30 16.54 -4.29 -2.86
CA ALA A 30 17.67 -3.46 -3.25
C ALA A 30 17.19 -2.21 -3.99
N ARG A 31 16.54 -1.32 -3.24
CA ARG A 31 16.03 -0.04 -3.74
C ARG A 31 17.19 0.86 -4.19
N PRO A 32 17.15 1.40 -5.44
CA PRO A 32 18.13 2.39 -5.89
C PRO A 32 18.16 3.64 -5.00
N LYS A 33 19.35 4.24 -4.87
CA LYS A 33 19.51 5.50 -4.13
C LYS A 33 18.63 6.60 -4.75
N GLY A 34 17.82 7.25 -3.93
CA GLY A 34 16.90 8.31 -4.35
C GLY A 34 15.55 7.81 -4.89
N ALA A 35 15.35 6.49 -5.01
CA ALA A 35 14.03 5.96 -5.32
C ALA A 35 13.08 6.09 -4.12
N PRO A 36 11.77 6.35 -4.35
CA PRO A 36 10.81 6.62 -3.28
C PRO A 36 10.59 5.39 -2.38
N VAL A 37 10.01 5.59 -1.19
CA VAL A 37 9.57 4.48 -0.34
C VAL A 37 8.56 3.62 -1.11
N TYR A 38 8.56 2.29 -0.91
CA TYR A 38 7.76 1.33 -1.68
C TYR A 38 8.12 1.22 -3.17
N TYR A 39 9.30 1.68 -3.58
CA TYR A 39 9.80 1.40 -4.93
C TYR A 39 9.94 -0.12 -5.16
N GLY A 40 9.59 -0.59 -6.35
CA GLY A 40 9.57 -2.02 -6.69
C GLY A 40 8.21 -2.69 -6.51
N PHE A 41 7.25 -2.03 -5.84
CA PHE A 41 5.86 -2.47 -5.78
C PHE A 41 4.99 -1.80 -6.85
N ALA A 42 3.90 -2.46 -7.22
CA ALA A 42 3.02 -1.99 -8.28
C ALA A 42 2.30 -0.69 -7.89
N VAL A 43 2.37 0.30 -8.77
CA VAL A 43 1.54 1.51 -8.73
C VAL A 43 0.36 1.29 -9.66
N LEU A 44 -0.86 1.41 -9.14
CA LEU A 44 -2.08 1.24 -9.92
C LEU A 44 -2.56 2.62 -10.36
N GLU A 45 -2.02 3.14 -11.46
CA GLU A 45 -2.32 4.51 -11.95
C GLU A 45 -3.82 4.74 -12.21
N ASP A 46 -4.53 3.67 -12.60
CA ASP A 46 -5.98 3.63 -12.77
C ASP A 46 -6.75 3.41 -11.46
N VAL A 47 -6.11 3.42 -10.31
CA VAL A 47 -6.73 3.39 -8.98
C VAL A 47 -6.34 4.68 -8.25
N SER A 48 -6.96 5.77 -8.69
CA SER A 48 -6.69 7.12 -8.21
C SER A 48 -7.96 7.86 -7.83
N ALA A 49 -7.86 8.80 -6.88
CA ALA A 49 -8.94 9.67 -6.45
C ALA A 49 -8.36 10.94 -5.82
N ASP A 50 -8.89 12.11 -6.19
CA ASP A 50 -8.46 13.43 -5.71
C ASP A 50 -6.94 13.67 -5.77
N GLY A 51 -6.29 13.15 -6.82
CA GLY A 51 -4.83 13.25 -7.02
C GLY A 51 -4.00 12.25 -6.22
N PHE A 52 -4.61 11.43 -5.37
CA PHE A 52 -3.96 10.32 -4.69
C PHE A 52 -4.03 9.06 -5.54
N THR A 53 -2.99 8.23 -5.50
CA THR A 53 -2.90 6.98 -6.27
C THR A 53 -2.61 5.81 -5.35
N PHE A 54 -3.31 4.70 -5.55
CA PHE A 54 -3.11 3.47 -4.80
C PHE A 54 -1.91 2.67 -5.34
N GLY A 55 -1.09 2.17 -4.43
CA GLY A 55 -0.04 1.21 -4.70
C GLY A 55 -0.30 -0.09 -3.95
N ALA A 56 -0.14 -1.22 -4.64
CA ALA A 56 -0.40 -2.54 -4.07
C ALA A 56 0.93 -3.17 -3.60
N ILE A 57 0.94 -3.75 -2.39
CA ILE A 57 2.03 -4.61 -1.91
C ILE A 57 1.54 -6.05 -1.90
N THR A 58 0.37 -6.31 -1.31
CA THR A 58 -0.34 -7.57 -1.47
C THR A 58 -1.03 -7.62 -2.84
N ASP A 59 -0.78 -8.69 -3.60
CA ASP A 59 -1.36 -8.91 -4.93
C ASP A 59 -2.77 -9.50 -4.85
N PHE A 60 -3.73 -8.62 -4.58
CA PHE A 60 -5.14 -8.96 -4.54
C PHE A 60 -5.73 -9.32 -5.92
N GLU A 61 -5.04 -8.98 -7.01
CA GLU A 61 -5.45 -9.35 -8.38
C GLU A 61 -5.09 -10.81 -8.69
N ALA A 62 -3.97 -11.30 -8.17
CA ALA A 62 -3.59 -12.71 -8.25
C ALA A 62 -4.38 -13.59 -7.28
N GLU A 63 -4.60 -13.12 -6.05
CA GLU A 63 -5.34 -13.84 -5.01
C GLU A 63 -6.17 -12.85 -4.18
N PRO A 64 -7.51 -12.88 -4.28
CA PRO A 64 -8.37 -12.05 -3.44
C PRO A 64 -8.05 -12.22 -1.96
N ALA A 65 -8.02 -11.10 -1.23
CA ALA A 65 -7.61 -11.09 0.17
C ALA A 65 -8.51 -10.18 1.01
N ASP A 66 -8.67 -10.57 2.27
CA ASP A 66 -9.41 -9.84 3.30
C ASP A 66 -8.50 -8.97 4.18
N ALA A 67 -7.18 -9.13 4.08
CA ALA A 67 -6.20 -8.26 4.70
C ALA A 67 -4.89 -8.26 3.91
N GLY A 68 -4.09 -7.20 4.06
CA GLY A 68 -2.78 -7.11 3.43
C GLY A 68 -2.12 -5.74 3.62
N ASP A 69 -1.12 -5.50 2.78
CA ASP A 69 -0.33 -4.27 2.76
C ASP A 69 -0.56 -3.51 1.45
N ALA A 70 -0.51 -2.19 1.54
CA ALA A 70 -0.57 -1.28 0.41
C ALA A 70 0.19 0.00 0.73
N PHE A 71 0.21 0.93 -0.21
CA PHE A 71 0.66 2.29 0.01
C PHE A 71 -0.21 3.24 -0.80
N VAL A 72 -0.16 4.52 -0.44
CA VAL A 72 -0.81 5.59 -1.20
C VAL A 72 0.23 6.65 -1.54
N ILE A 73 0.15 7.15 -2.77
CA ILE A 73 0.98 8.25 -3.27
C ILE A 73 0.10 9.50 -3.25
N ALA A 74 0.55 10.54 -2.54
CA ALA A 74 -0.11 11.84 -2.48
C ALA A 74 0.19 12.69 -3.72
N PRO A 75 -0.54 13.80 -3.95
CA PRO A 75 -0.35 14.66 -5.13
C PRO A 75 1.07 15.23 -5.30
N ASP A 76 1.84 15.38 -4.21
CA ASP A 76 3.23 15.84 -4.23
C ASP A 76 4.26 14.71 -4.43
N GLY A 77 3.79 13.47 -4.60
CA GLY A 77 4.62 12.28 -4.76
C GLY A 77 5.08 11.63 -3.45
N SER A 78 4.83 12.26 -2.29
CA SER A 78 5.07 11.66 -0.97
C SER A 78 4.15 10.46 -0.74
N ARG A 79 4.54 9.55 0.17
CA ARG A 79 3.86 8.27 0.32
C ARG A 79 3.53 7.96 1.77
N ALA A 80 2.48 7.18 2.00
CA ALA A 80 2.26 6.46 3.26
C ALA A 80 2.01 4.99 3.01
N GLY A 81 2.36 4.17 4.01
CA GLY A 81 1.96 2.77 4.04
C GLY A 81 0.55 2.60 4.55
N LEU A 82 -0.08 1.53 4.11
CA LEU A 82 -1.38 1.07 4.60
C LEU A 82 -1.24 -0.39 5.02
N VAL A 83 -1.68 -0.72 6.23
CA VAL A 83 -2.04 -2.08 6.63
C VAL A 83 -3.55 -2.13 6.57
N TRP A 84 -4.12 -2.94 5.68
CA TRP A 84 -5.55 -2.91 5.44
C TRP A 84 -6.23 -4.22 5.79
N GLU A 85 -7.48 -4.12 6.21
CA GLU A 85 -8.41 -5.25 6.34
C GLU A 85 -9.77 -4.89 5.74
N VAL A 86 -10.49 -5.87 5.22
CA VAL A 86 -11.87 -5.71 4.74
C VAL A 86 -12.81 -5.77 5.95
N SER A 87 -13.47 -4.67 6.26
CA SER A 87 -14.35 -4.56 7.42
C SER A 87 -15.45 -3.54 7.20
N ALA A 88 -16.64 -3.84 7.73
CA ALA A 88 -17.77 -2.91 7.75
C ALA A 88 -17.58 -1.78 8.79
N THR A 89 -16.72 -1.98 9.78
CA THR A 89 -16.44 -1.00 10.83
C THR A 89 -15.28 -0.12 10.41
N LYS A 90 -15.59 1.17 10.16
CA LYS A 90 -14.57 2.15 9.79
C LYS A 90 -13.56 2.34 10.92
N HIS A 91 -12.27 2.19 10.62
CA HIS A 91 -11.19 2.60 11.50
C HIS A 91 -9.99 3.13 10.70
N ILE A 92 -9.20 3.97 11.38
CA ILE A 92 -7.86 4.36 10.98
C ILE A 92 -7.00 4.51 12.24
N GLU A 93 -5.84 3.89 12.26
CA GLU A 93 -4.92 3.92 13.41
C GLU A 93 -3.48 4.09 12.93
N GLU A 94 -2.66 4.80 13.70
CA GLU A 94 -1.22 4.92 13.43
C GLU A 94 -0.51 3.60 13.78
N VAL A 95 0.20 3.03 12.81
CA VAL A 95 1.06 1.85 12.99
C VAL A 95 2.53 2.27 13.09
N GLN A 96 2.95 3.22 12.26
CA GLN A 96 4.27 3.83 12.32
C GLN A 96 4.14 5.35 12.18
N PRO A 97 4.92 6.13 12.94
CA PRO A 97 4.85 7.58 12.93
C PRO A 97 5.40 8.16 11.62
N PHE A 98 5.28 9.48 11.50
CA PHE A 98 5.86 10.26 10.42
C PHE A 98 7.38 10.11 10.28
N GLU A 99 7.84 10.07 9.04
CA GLU A 99 9.25 10.08 8.63
C GLU A 99 9.46 11.09 7.49
N PRO A 100 10.68 11.58 7.25
CA PRO A 100 10.95 12.55 6.17
C PRO A 100 10.59 12.08 4.76
N GLU A 101 10.61 10.77 4.50
CA GLU A 101 10.29 10.20 3.18
C GLU A 101 8.89 9.55 3.12
N ARG A 102 8.17 9.51 4.24
CA ARG A 102 6.89 8.80 4.38
C ARG A 102 6.02 9.40 5.48
N TRP A 103 4.80 9.78 5.16
CA TRP A 103 3.84 10.38 6.11
C TRP A 103 3.10 9.32 6.96
N GLY A 104 3.85 8.34 7.46
CA GLY A 104 3.37 7.29 8.37
C GLY A 104 2.95 5.99 7.69
N VAL A 105 2.56 5.03 8.54
CA VAL A 105 1.89 3.79 8.15
C VAL A 105 0.58 3.71 8.92
N TRP A 106 -0.52 3.48 8.22
CA TRP A 106 -1.87 3.55 8.78
C TRP A 106 -2.56 2.20 8.69
N ALA A 107 -3.06 1.68 9.80
CA ALA A 107 -4.01 0.58 9.80
C ALA A 107 -5.36 1.13 9.37
N VAL A 108 -6.00 0.54 8.35
CA VAL A 108 -7.26 1.04 7.79
C VAL A 108 -8.25 -0.08 7.49
N SER A 109 -9.54 0.21 7.68
CA SER A 109 -10.62 -0.65 7.17
C SER A 109 -11.00 -0.28 5.74
N PHE A 110 -11.17 -1.30 4.90
CA PHE A 110 -11.75 -1.22 3.57
C PHE A 110 -13.17 -1.78 3.57
N PRO A 111 -14.20 -0.99 3.21
CA PRO A 111 -15.59 -1.45 3.24
C PRO A 111 -15.97 -2.36 2.06
N TYR A 112 -15.14 -2.44 1.01
CA TYR A 112 -15.37 -3.27 -0.17
C TYR A 112 -14.32 -4.39 -0.27
N PRO A 113 -14.65 -5.54 -0.87
CA PRO A 113 -13.68 -6.62 -1.11
C PRO A 113 -12.44 -6.14 -1.86
N MET A 114 -11.27 -6.67 -1.53
CA MET A 114 -10.04 -6.46 -2.29
C MET A 114 -9.83 -7.63 -3.25
N ASP A 115 -10.47 -7.53 -4.42
CA ASP A 115 -10.49 -8.57 -5.47
C ASP A 115 -10.38 -8.00 -6.89
N ASN A 116 -10.51 -6.68 -7.06
CA ASN A 116 -10.36 -5.99 -8.34
C ASN A 116 -10.09 -4.49 -8.13
N ARG A 117 -9.64 -3.82 -9.19
CA ARG A 117 -9.28 -2.39 -9.16
C ARG A 117 -10.44 -1.43 -8.93
N GLU A 118 -11.65 -1.81 -9.35
CA GLU A 118 -12.84 -0.98 -9.10
C GLU A 118 -13.11 -0.87 -7.61
N ASN A 119 -13.09 -2.01 -6.90
CA ASN A 119 -13.26 -2.04 -5.45
C ASN A 119 -12.07 -1.40 -4.74
N ALA A 120 -10.84 -1.61 -5.20
CA ALA A 120 -9.67 -0.91 -4.67
C ALA A 120 -9.83 0.62 -4.76
N ARG A 121 -10.40 1.13 -5.87
CA ARG A 121 -10.69 2.57 -6.01
C ARG A 121 -11.76 3.04 -5.03
N LYS A 122 -12.85 2.28 -4.86
CA LYS A 122 -13.89 2.59 -3.86
C LYS A 122 -13.32 2.60 -2.44
N ASN A 123 -12.44 1.66 -2.12
CA ASN A 123 -11.73 1.58 -0.85
C ASN A 123 -10.81 2.78 -0.62
N LEU A 124 -10.01 3.17 -1.64
CA LEU A 124 -9.21 4.39 -1.59
C LEU A 124 -10.08 5.60 -1.27
N ILE A 125 -11.19 5.79 -2.00
CA ILE A 125 -12.14 6.90 -1.77
C ILE A 125 -12.66 6.89 -0.33
N ALA A 126 -12.95 5.71 0.24
CA ALA A 126 -13.49 5.59 1.59
C ALA A 126 -12.51 6.05 2.69
N VAL A 127 -11.21 5.81 2.52
CA VAL A 127 -10.17 6.17 3.50
C VAL A 127 -9.53 7.54 3.25
N LEU A 128 -9.70 8.10 2.04
CA LEU A 128 -9.05 9.36 1.66
C LEU A 128 -9.33 10.55 2.57
N PRO A 129 -10.54 10.77 3.13
CA PRO A 129 -10.76 11.89 4.04
C PRO A 129 -9.82 11.90 5.24
N ASP A 130 -9.57 10.73 5.83
CA ASP A 130 -8.67 10.60 6.98
C ASP A 130 -7.20 10.70 6.53
N LEU A 131 -6.84 10.03 5.43
CA LEU A 131 -5.48 10.08 4.89
C LEU A 131 -5.05 11.49 4.48
N LYS A 132 -5.95 12.30 3.91
CA LYS A 132 -5.70 13.71 3.61
C LYS A 132 -5.37 14.50 4.86
N THR A 133 -6.06 14.23 5.97
CA THR A 133 -5.77 14.89 7.25
C THR A 133 -4.35 14.55 7.71
N ARG A 134 -3.93 13.28 7.62
CA ARG A 134 -2.57 12.84 7.99
C ARG A 134 -1.49 13.41 7.09
N TRP A 135 -1.74 13.47 5.79
CA TRP A 135 -0.81 14.09 4.84
C TRP A 135 -0.64 15.59 5.13
N GLU A 136 -1.73 16.32 5.41
CA GLU A 136 -1.66 17.73 5.75
C GLU A 136 -0.96 17.99 7.09
N GLU A 137 -1.16 17.12 8.09
CA GLU A 137 -0.43 17.16 9.37
C GLU A 137 1.09 16.96 9.17
N TRP A 138 1.49 16.04 8.29
CA TRP A 138 2.90 15.75 8.02
C TRP A 138 3.63 16.87 7.27
N ARG A 139 2.94 17.60 6.38
CA ARG A 139 3.56 18.65 5.56
C ARG A 139 3.84 19.96 6.30
N GLN A 140 3.37 20.10 7.54
CA GLN A 140 3.56 21.29 8.37
C GLN A 140 4.94 21.29 9.04
#